data_AF-A0A3B8X2H3-F1
#
_entry.id   AF-A0A3B8X2H3-F1
#
_cell.length_a   1.000
_cell.length_b   1.000
_cell.length_c   1.000
_cell.angle_alpha   90.00
_cell.angle_beta   90.00
_cell.angle_gamma   90.00
#
_symmetry.space_group_name_H-M   'P 1'
#
loop_
_entity.id
_entity.type
_entity.pdbx_description
1 polymer ?
#
loop_
_entity_poly.entity_id
_entity_poly.type
_entity_poly.pdbx_seq_one_letter_code
_entity_poly.pdbx_strand_id
1 'polypeptide(L)'
;MKPTDLFTDLNDFQEYTAGLTADTTYAQLGPSITTVVNATVLPMVTAQVYIALAQATGPQDGDSEEQQAVKTAALEGKELLKTAVAAGAMLQYQIFASVKKNGSEGSLYKYQHEEIKDHYREALWGAMDRLLELLDANPDIGEYKET
;
A
#
# COMPACT_ATOMS: atom_id res chain seq x y z
N MET A 1 2.64 6.64 -14.04
CA MET A 1 2.04 7.12 -12.77
C MET A 1 3.14 7.22 -11.74
N LYS A 2 3.19 8.28 -10.91
CA LYS A 2 4.15 8.32 -9.79
C LYS A 2 3.57 7.53 -8.62
N PRO A 3 4.41 6.87 -7.80
CA PRO A 3 3.95 6.14 -6.61
C PRO A 3 3.07 6.96 -5.66
N THR A 4 3.34 8.26 -5.55
CA THR A 4 2.58 9.20 -4.70
C THR A 4 1.19 9.53 -5.23
N ASP A 5 0.92 9.25 -6.51
CA ASP A 5 -0.38 9.52 -7.13
C ASP A 5 -1.41 8.43 -6.76
N LEU A 6 -0.99 7.37 -6.05
CA LEU A 6 -1.87 6.29 -5.60
C LEU A 6 -2.89 6.76 -4.55
N PHE A 7 -2.53 7.78 -3.76
CA PHE A 7 -3.44 8.41 -2.82
C PHE A 7 -3.68 9.87 -3.22
N THR A 8 -4.91 10.35 -3.04
CA THR A 8 -5.27 11.73 -3.41
C THR A 8 -4.73 12.74 -2.40
N ASP A 9 -4.80 12.41 -1.12
CA ASP A 9 -4.34 13.26 -0.01
C ASP A 9 -4.03 12.44 1.26
N LEU A 10 -3.77 13.15 2.37
CA LEU A 10 -3.49 12.52 3.66
C LEU A 10 -4.70 11.76 4.22
N ASN A 11 -5.93 12.24 3.99
CA ASN A 11 -7.13 11.59 4.51
C ASN A 11 -7.33 10.25 3.79
N ASP A 12 -7.19 10.24 2.47
CA ASP A 12 -7.23 9.03 1.66
C ASP A 12 -6.16 8.02 2.12
N PHE A 13 -4.96 8.47 2.47
CA PHE A 13 -3.93 7.61 3.04
C PHE A 13 -4.30 7.07 4.44
N GLN A 14 -4.96 7.87 5.28
CA GLN A 14 -5.35 7.51 6.65
C GLN A 14 -6.45 6.45 6.71
N GLU A 15 -7.25 6.29 5.66
CA GLU A 15 -8.25 5.21 5.59
C GLU A 15 -7.60 3.82 5.66
N TYR A 16 -6.33 3.70 5.22
CA TYR A 16 -5.60 2.45 5.15
C TYR A 16 -4.59 2.24 6.28
N THR A 17 -4.33 3.27 7.09
CA THR A 17 -3.39 3.18 8.22
C THR A 17 -3.81 4.06 9.39
N ALA A 18 -3.82 3.46 10.58
CA ALA A 18 -3.97 4.22 11.82
C ALA A 18 -2.60 4.73 12.31
N GLY A 19 -2.58 5.70 13.23
CA GLY A 19 -1.38 6.06 14.00
C GLY A 19 -0.52 7.20 13.44
N LEU A 20 -1.04 7.99 12.49
CA LEU A 20 -0.38 9.23 12.07
C LEU A 20 -0.44 10.27 13.19
N THR A 21 0.70 10.91 13.46
CA THR A 21 0.74 12.04 14.40
C THR A 21 0.11 13.27 13.76
N ALA A 22 -0.53 14.13 14.56
CA ALA A 22 -1.27 15.30 14.08
C ALA A 22 -0.44 16.27 13.20
N ASP A 23 0.89 16.25 13.31
CA ASP A 23 1.79 17.13 12.55
C ASP A 23 2.37 16.49 11.27
N THR A 24 2.02 15.24 10.95
CA THR A 24 2.53 14.56 9.75
C THR A 24 1.81 15.05 8.50
N THR A 25 2.56 15.52 7.49
CA THR A 25 1.99 15.91 6.20
C THR A 25 2.18 14.81 5.15
N TYR A 26 1.29 14.74 4.16
CA TYR A 26 1.41 13.75 3.07
C TYR A 26 2.75 13.87 2.31
N ALA A 27 3.27 15.09 2.15
CA ALA A 27 4.58 15.32 1.54
C ALA A 27 5.73 14.65 2.30
N GLN A 28 5.64 14.53 3.63
CA GLN A 28 6.64 13.83 4.44
C GLN A 28 6.59 12.30 4.24
N LEU A 29 5.45 11.76 3.83
CA LEU A 29 5.27 10.32 3.54
C LEU A 29 5.75 9.93 2.13
N GLY A 30 5.83 10.89 1.20
CA GLY A 30 6.18 10.66 -0.20
C GLY A 30 7.45 9.84 -0.44
N PRO A 31 8.58 10.10 0.25
CA PRO A 31 9.79 9.29 0.13
C PRO A 31 9.59 7.84 0.59
N SER A 32 8.84 7.63 1.67
CA SER A 32 8.52 6.31 2.21
C SER A 32 7.62 5.52 1.25
N ILE A 33 6.58 6.17 0.72
CA ILE A 33 5.68 5.61 -0.31
C ILE A 33 6.49 5.18 -1.55
N THR A 34 7.34 6.08 -2.05
CA THR A 34 8.17 5.81 -3.23
C THR A 34 9.11 4.63 -3.01
N THR A 35 9.71 4.56 -1.82
CA THR A 35 10.63 3.47 -1.46
C THR A 35 9.91 2.13 -1.43
N VAL A 36 8.75 2.05 -0.78
CA VAL A 36 7.96 0.81 -0.65
C VAL A 36 7.45 0.34 -2.01
N VAL A 37 6.92 1.24 -2.83
CA VAL A 37 6.45 0.87 -4.16
C VAL A 37 7.59 0.30 -5.00
N ASN A 38 8.75 0.97 -5.03
CA ASN A 38 9.86 0.53 -5.88
C ASN A 38 10.60 -0.70 -5.36
N ALA A 39 10.80 -0.80 -4.04
CA ALA A 39 11.62 -1.85 -3.44
C ALA A 39 10.84 -3.10 -3.03
N THR A 40 9.52 -3.00 -2.88
CA THR A 40 8.69 -4.10 -2.36
C THR A 40 7.55 -4.46 -3.30
N VAL A 41 6.73 -3.50 -3.72
CA VAL A 41 5.52 -3.80 -4.50
C VAL A 41 5.83 -4.16 -5.95
N LEU A 42 6.58 -3.30 -6.66
CA LEU A 42 6.88 -3.50 -8.08
C LEU A 42 7.60 -4.82 -8.40
N PRO A 43 8.56 -5.30 -7.58
CA PRO A 43 9.16 -6.62 -7.78
C PRO A 43 8.18 -7.80 -7.73
N MET A 44 7.04 -7.66 -7.04
CA MET A 44 6.08 -8.74 -6.83
C MET A 44 4.93 -8.75 -7.83
N VAL A 45 4.37 -7.58 -8.13
CA VAL A 45 3.21 -7.49 -9.05
C VAL A 45 3.57 -7.00 -10.45
N THR A 46 4.79 -6.52 -10.68
CA THR A 46 5.24 -5.83 -11.90
C THR A 46 4.66 -4.41 -12.07
N ALA A 47 5.29 -3.60 -12.93
CA ALA A 47 4.84 -2.24 -13.20
C ALA A 47 3.52 -2.16 -13.98
N GLN A 48 3.21 -3.15 -14.81
CA GLN A 48 1.98 -3.13 -15.63
C GLN A 48 0.75 -3.35 -14.76
N VAL A 49 0.76 -4.38 -13.92
CA VAL A 49 -0.32 -4.67 -12.96
C VAL A 49 -0.47 -3.55 -11.95
N TYR A 50 0.63 -2.98 -11.45
CA TYR A 50 0.57 -1.82 -10.56
C TYR A 50 -0.21 -0.66 -11.19
N ILE A 51 0.08 -0.33 -12.46
CA ILE A 51 -0.64 0.74 -13.16
C ILE A 51 -2.10 0.36 -13.37
N ALA A 52 -2.39 -0.88 -13.78
CA ALA A 52 -3.74 -1.37 -14.02
C ALA A 52 -4.62 -1.27 -12.74
N LEU A 53 -4.10 -1.73 -11.60
CA LEU A 53 -4.79 -1.65 -10.31
C LEU A 53 -4.93 -0.21 -9.83
N ALA A 54 -3.87 0.59 -9.88
CA ALA A 54 -3.92 1.97 -9.40
C ALA A 54 -4.94 2.81 -10.20
N GLN A 55 -5.14 2.49 -11.48
CA GLN A 55 -6.09 3.13 -12.37
C GLN A 55 -7.43 2.39 -12.47
N ALA A 56 -7.65 1.34 -11.67
CA ALA A 56 -8.88 0.57 -11.71
C ALA A 56 -10.10 1.47 -11.42
N THR A 57 -11.12 1.31 -12.25
CA THR A 57 -12.42 1.98 -12.14
C THR A 57 -13.50 0.93 -11.95
N GLY A 58 -14.60 1.32 -11.30
CA GLY A 58 -15.71 0.42 -11.05
C GLY A 58 -16.46 0.02 -12.33
N PRO A 59 -17.30 -1.02 -12.23
CA PRO A 59 -18.19 -1.42 -13.31
C PRO A 59 -19.05 -0.25 -13.79
N GLN A 60 -19.25 -0.17 -15.10
CA GLN A 60 -20.09 0.84 -15.74
C GLN A 60 -21.32 0.18 -16.40
N ASP A 61 -22.40 0.95 -16.52
CA ASP A 61 -23.61 0.51 -17.20
C ASP A 61 -23.31 0.19 -18.67
N GLY A 62 -23.35 -1.09 -19.03
CA GLY A 62 -23.05 -1.60 -20.37
C GLY A 62 -21.84 -2.53 -20.46
N ASP A 63 -21.09 -2.74 -19.37
CA ASP A 63 -20.07 -3.78 -19.30
C ASP A 63 -20.68 -5.20 -19.39
N SER A 64 -19.97 -6.14 -20.00
CA SER A 64 -20.36 -7.56 -19.93
C SER A 64 -20.16 -8.10 -18.50
N GLU A 65 -20.86 -9.18 -18.14
CA GLU A 65 -20.73 -9.82 -16.82
C GLU A 65 -19.26 -10.18 -16.50
N GLU A 66 -18.51 -10.65 -17.49
CA GLU A 66 -17.08 -10.95 -17.37
C GLU A 66 -16.23 -9.70 -17.12
N GLN A 67 -16.49 -8.60 -17.85
CA GLN A 67 -15.78 -7.33 -17.65
C GLN A 67 -16.10 -6.72 -16.28
N GLN A 68 -17.33 -6.87 -15.82
CA GLN A 68 -17.76 -6.41 -14.50
C GLN A 68 -17.06 -7.19 -13.39
N ALA A 69 -16.89 -8.51 -13.54
CA ALA A 69 -16.13 -9.33 -12.59
C ALA A 69 -14.67 -8.89 -12.51
N VAL A 70 -14.00 -8.72 -13.65
CA VAL A 70 -12.59 -8.28 -13.70
C VAL A 70 -12.40 -6.88 -13.11
N LYS A 71 -13.30 -5.92 -13.41
CA LYS A 71 -13.23 -4.57 -12.83
C LYS A 71 -13.47 -4.56 -11.32
N THR A 72 -14.35 -5.43 -10.83
CA THR A 72 -14.61 -5.58 -9.39
C THR A 72 -13.38 -6.14 -8.68
N ALA A 73 -12.77 -7.19 -9.24
CA ALA A 73 -11.53 -7.75 -8.71
C ALA A 73 -10.37 -6.73 -8.77
N ALA A 74 -10.26 -5.96 -9.85
CA ALA A 74 -9.26 -4.90 -9.97
C ALA A 74 -9.46 -3.77 -8.95
N LEU A 75 -10.70 -3.43 -8.59
CA LEU A 75 -10.99 -2.50 -7.50
C LEU A 75 -10.58 -3.08 -6.15
N GLU A 76 -10.89 -4.33 -5.86
CA GLU A 76 -10.44 -4.97 -4.63
C GLU A 76 -8.90 -5.03 -4.55
N GLY A 77 -8.24 -5.37 -5.66
CA GLY A 77 -6.79 -5.32 -5.78
C GLY A 77 -6.21 -3.91 -5.56
N LYS A 78 -6.93 -2.85 -5.98
CA LYS A 78 -6.55 -1.46 -5.69
C LYS A 78 -6.60 -1.15 -4.20
N GLU A 79 -7.63 -1.60 -3.50
CA GLU A 79 -7.76 -1.41 -2.04
C GLU A 79 -6.67 -2.16 -1.27
N LEU A 80 -6.35 -3.40 -1.68
CA LEU A 80 -5.25 -4.17 -1.13
C LEU A 80 -3.90 -3.51 -1.41
N LEU A 81 -3.70 -2.98 -2.61
CA LEU A 81 -2.50 -2.23 -3.00
C LEU A 81 -2.33 -0.97 -2.14
N LYS A 82 -3.41 -0.19 -1.94
CA LYS A 82 -3.40 0.99 -1.07
C LYS A 82 -3.05 0.61 0.37
N THR A 83 -3.64 -0.47 0.89
CA THR A 83 -3.33 -1.00 2.22
C THR A 83 -1.85 -1.37 2.36
N ALA A 84 -1.32 -2.15 1.41
CA ALA A 84 0.08 -2.58 1.42
C ALA A 84 1.03 -1.37 1.37
N VAL A 85 0.82 -0.46 0.43
CA VAL A 85 1.69 0.72 0.27
C VAL A 85 1.62 1.62 1.49
N ALA A 86 0.44 1.85 2.05
CA ALA A 86 0.29 2.73 3.20
C ALA A 86 0.93 2.13 4.45
N ALA A 87 0.67 0.85 4.75
CA ALA A 87 1.28 0.14 5.88
C ALA A 87 2.81 0.09 5.75
N GLY A 88 3.33 -0.25 4.56
CA GLY A 88 4.77 -0.23 4.30
C GLY A 88 5.38 1.17 4.43
N ALA A 89 4.67 2.21 3.96
CA ALA A 89 5.15 3.58 4.07
C ALA A 89 5.21 4.04 5.53
N MET A 90 4.24 3.65 6.35
CA MET A 90 4.24 3.92 7.78
C MET A 90 5.36 3.17 8.51
N LEU A 91 5.61 1.90 8.16
CA LEU A 91 6.74 1.15 8.69
C LEU A 91 8.08 1.85 8.40
N GLN A 92 8.28 2.29 7.15
CA GLN A 92 9.49 3.04 6.76
C GLN A 92 9.57 4.40 7.46
N TYR A 93 8.47 5.16 7.47
CA TYR A 93 8.42 6.47 8.11
C TYR A 93 8.72 6.40 9.61
N GLN A 94 8.18 5.40 10.30
CA GLN A 94 8.48 5.18 11.71
C GLN A 94 9.95 4.87 11.94
N ILE A 95 10.57 4.00 11.12
CA ILE A 95 12.02 3.74 11.20
C ILE A 95 12.81 5.06 11.11
N PHE A 96 12.46 5.95 10.16
CA PHE A 96 13.11 7.24 10.04
C PHE A 96 12.85 8.17 11.23
N ALA A 97 11.61 8.19 11.75
CA ALA A 97 11.24 9.00 12.91
C ALA A 97 11.96 8.56 14.19
N SER A 98 12.13 7.25 14.45
CA SER A 98 12.87 6.76 15.61
C SER A 98 14.36 7.08 15.52
N VAL A 99 14.96 6.93 14.34
CA VAL A 99 16.38 7.28 14.12
C VAL A 99 16.63 8.76 14.41
N LYS A 100 15.70 9.65 14.04
CA LYS A 100 15.79 11.10 14.29
C LYS A 100 15.61 11.47 15.77
N LYS A 101 14.80 10.71 16.53
CA LYS A 101 14.44 11.00 17.94
C LYS A 101 15.37 10.36 19.00
N ASN A 102 16.36 9.55 18.59
CA ASN A 102 17.30 8.85 19.48
C ASN A 102 18.26 9.76 20.28
N GLY A 103 17.91 11.03 20.52
CA GLY A 103 18.70 11.99 21.29
C GLY A 103 18.53 11.91 22.82
N SER A 104 17.43 11.37 23.39
CA SER A 104 17.27 11.45 24.85
C SER A 104 16.22 10.57 25.58
N GLU A 105 15.29 9.84 24.94
CA GLU A 105 14.15 9.22 25.66
C GLU A 105 13.80 7.75 25.25
N GLY A 106 14.74 7.00 24.69
CA GLY A 106 14.45 5.80 23.89
C GLY A 106 14.06 4.48 24.59
N SER A 107 14.09 4.33 25.92
CA SER A 107 13.98 3.00 26.55
C SER A 107 12.56 2.54 26.93
N LEU A 108 11.67 3.43 27.36
CA LEU A 108 10.29 3.08 27.78
C LEU A 108 9.33 2.92 26.59
N TYR A 109 9.58 3.63 25.48
CA TYR A 109 8.76 3.58 24.27
C TYR A 109 9.14 2.48 23.28
N LYS A 110 10.23 1.74 23.55
CA LYS A 110 10.78 0.75 22.61
C LYS A 110 9.81 -0.40 22.32
N TYR A 111 9.17 -0.95 23.35
CA TYR A 111 8.25 -2.08 23.18
C TYR A 111 7.01 -1.70 22.37
N GLN A 112 6.36 -0.58 22.72
CA GLN A 112 5.22 -0.07 21.97
C GLN A 112 5.59 0.28 20.53
N HIS A 113 6.81 0.79 20.31
CA HIS A 113 7.30 1.11 18.98
C HIS A 113 7.56 -0.14 18.12
N GLU A 114 8.10 -1.21 18.71
CA GLU A 114 8.26 -2.47 17.97
C GLU A 114 6.91 -3.14 17.69
N GLU A 115 5.96 -3.09 18.63
CA GLU A 115 4.60 -3.59 18.43
C GLU A 115 3.88 -2.87 17.27
N ILE A 116 3.99 -1.55 17.18
CA ILE A 116 3.40 -0.79 16.07
C ILE A 116 4.09 -1.13 14.72
N LYS A 117 5.41 -1.32 14.72
CA LYS A 117 6.15 -1.74 13.52
C LYS A 117 5.73 -3.14 13.08
N ASP A 118 5.54 -4.05 14.02
CA ASP A 118 5.09 -5.41 13.72
C ASP A 118 3.67 -5.38 13.15
N HIS A 119 2.77 -4.56 13.70
CA HIS A 119 1.43 -4.36 13.15
C HIS A 119 1.46 -3.86 11.70
N TYR A 120 2.27 -2.85 11.37
CA TYR A 120 2.40 -2.39 9.98
C TYR A 120 3.05 -3.43 9.06
N ARG A 121 4.00 -4.22 9.58
CA ARG A 121 4.63 -5.31 8.81
C ARG A 121 3.61 -6.40 8.48
N GLU A 122 2.81 -6.81 9.45
CA GLU A 122 1.73 -7.79 9.28
C GLU A 122 0.67 -7.27 8.30
N ALA A 123 0.26 -6.00 8.43
CA ALA A 123 -0.70 -5.39 7.52
C ALA A 123 -0.17 -5.29 6.08
N LEU A 124 1.11 -4.93 5.91
CA LEU A 124 1.76 -4.89 4.60
C LEU A 124 1.74 -6.27 3.95
N TRP A 125 2.27 -7.28 4.63
CA TRP A 125 2.40 -8.62 4.04
C TRP A 125 1.06 -9.31 3.88
N GLY A 126 0.14 -9.18 4.85
CA GLY A 126 -1.21 -9.72 4.72
C GLY A 126 -2.00 -9.11 3.56
N ALA A 127 -1.80 -7.82 3.26
CA ALA A 127 -2.40 -7.19 2.08
C ALA A 127 -1.74 -7.64 0.78
N MET A 128 -0.41 -7.81 0.76
CA MET A 128 0.32 -8.31 -0.41
C MET A 128 -0.02 -9.77 -0.72
N ASP A 129 -0.11 -10.64 0.28
CA ASP A 129 -0.46 -12.05 0.08
C ASP A 129 -1.84 -12.18 -0.55
N ARG A 130 -2.83 -11.47 0.01
CA ARG A 130 -4.20 -11.42 -0.57
C ARG A 130 -4.22 -10.81 -1.96
N LEU A 131 -3.37 -9.82 -2.22
CA LEU A 131 -3.27 -9.21 -3.54
C LEU A 131 -2.76 -10.23 -4.57
N LEU A 132 -1.72 -11.00 -4.22
CA LEU A 132 -1.18 -12.04 -5.09
C LEU A 132 -2.20 -13.16 -5.32
N GLU A 133 -2.88 -13.64 -4.27
CA GLU A 133 -3.97 -14.62 -4.40
C GLU A 133 -5.08 -14.12 -5.34
N LEU A 134 -5.44 -12.84 -5.25
CA LEU A 134 -6.45 -12.23 -6.14
C LEU A 134 -5.96 -12.17 -7.59
N LEU A 135 -4.69 -11.83 -7.81
CA LEU A 135 -4.09 -11.76 -9.14
C LEU A 135 -3.94 -13.14 -9.78
N ASP A 136 -3.61 -14.17 -9.00
CA ASP A 136 -3.59 -15.57 -9.46
C ASP A 136 -4.97 -16.06 -9.88
N ALA A 137 -6.01 -15.66 -9.13
CA ALA A 137 -7.39 -15.97 -9.47
C ALA A 137 -7.91 -15.16 -10.69
N ASN A 138 -7.29 -14.01 -10.99
CA ASN A 138 -7.72 -13.08 -12.04
C ASN A 138 -6.53 -12.65 -12.93
N PRO A 139 -5.98 -13.56 -13.75
CA PRO A 139 -4.78 -13.30 -14.56
C PRO A 139 -4.99 -12.21 -15.62
N ASP A 140 -6.24 -11.90 -15.96
CA ASP A 140 -6.60 -10.84 -16.90
C ASP A 140 -6.30 -9.42 -16.36
N ILE A 141 -6.07 -9.27 -15.05
CA ILE A 141 -5.71 -7.99 -14.46
C ILE A 141 -4.27 -7.63 -14.83
N GLY A 142 -4.12 -6.77 -15.84
CA GLY A 142 -2.82 -6.24 -16.24
C GLY A 142 -1.85 -7.29 -16.78
N GLU A 143 -2.38 -8.41 -17.30
CA GLU A 143 -1.60 -9.55 -17.80
C GLU A 143 -0.65 -10.15 -16.76
N TYR A 144 -1.11 -10.28 -15.52
CA TYR A 144 -0.30 -10.86 -14.46
C TYR A 144 0.15 -12.29 -14.84
N LYS A 145 1.46 -12.51 -14.73
CA LYS A 145 2.09 -13.84 -14.88
C LYS A 145 2.98 -14.05 -13.67
N GLU A 146 2.67 -15.08 -12.90
CA GLU A 146 3.54 -15.56 -11.83
C GLU A 146 4.95 -15.74 -12.43
N THR A 147 5.93 -15.03 -11.89
CA THR A 147 7.29 -14.91 -12.47
C THR A 147 8.25 -15.92 -11.86
#